data_AF-A0A9E2SEA5-F1
#
_entry.id   AF-A0A9E2SEA5-F1
#
_cell.length_a   1.000
_cell.length_b   1.000
_cell.length_c   1.000
_cell.angle_alpha   90.00
_cell.angle_beta   90.00
_cell.angle_gamma   90.00
#
_symmetry.space_group_name_H-M   'P 1'
#
loop_
_entity.id
_entity.type
_entity.pdbx_description
1 polymer ?
#
loop_
_entity_poly.entity_id
_entity_poly.type
_entity_poly.pdbx_seq_one_letter_code
_entity_poly.pdbx_strand_id
1 'polypeptide(L)'
;MKSVVPVAVIVGWLAIALYFGSGGITRMENNNLIKKTIDVKDTAKVEYNGILFKNRVSMESIIEGEKTQKLFPWAEYVPSYLSYIITACSFGMIGALIAIILQLASKKSRIEDTPYWSLPVLGALTGLVVLGLSLLIPNLFFSGELDVKPGALMFICLFSGIYTEKFYENLYLIFSGLLNKKKE
;
A
#
# COMPACT_ATOMS: atom_id res chain seq x y z
N MET A 1 -9.68 12.30 31.67
CA MET A 1 -8.47 12.73 30.91
C MET A 1 -7.60 11.57 30.40
N LYS A 2 -7.55 10.40 31.07
CA LYS A 2 -6.69 9.26 30.66
C LYS A 2 -7.00 8.65 29.28
N SER A 3 -8.25 8.76 28.80
CA SER A 3 -8.69 8.20 27.51
C SER A 3 -8.44 9.10 26.28
N VAL A 4 -8.02 10.36 26.46
CA VAL A 4 -7.86 11.31 25.34
C VAL A 4 -6.59 11.03 24.55
N VAL A 5 -5.50 10.68 25.24
CA VAL A 5 -4.18 10.45 24.60
C VAL A 5 -4.21 9.26 23.63
N PRO A 6 -4.72 8.06 24.00
CA PRO A 6 -4.76 6.92 23.09
C PRO A 6 -5.60 7.20 21.83
N VAL A 7 -6.74 7.88 21.98
CA VAL A 7 -7.61 8.26 20.85
C VAL A 7 -6.88 9.21 19.90
N ALA A 8 -6.21 10.23 20.44
CA ALA A 8 -5.44 11.17 19.64
C ALA A 8 -4.31 10.47 18.86
N VAL A 9 -3.64 9.49 19.47
CA VAL A 9 -2.59 8.70 18.80
C VAL A 9 -3.17 7.82 17.68
N ILE A 10 -4.29 7.14 17.90
CA ILE A 10 -4.96 6.33 16.86
C ILE A 10 -5.39 7.21 15.69
N VAL A 11 -5.99 8.37 15.95
CA VAL A 11 -6.40 9.33 14.92
C VAL A 11 -5.18 9.88 14.17
N GLY A 12 -4.09 10.18 14.88
CA GLY A 12 -2.83 10.61 14.29
C GLY A 12 -2.26 9.57 13.33
N TRP A 13 -2.16 8.31 13.77
CA TRP A 13 -1.70 7.21 12.92
C TRP A 13 -2.61 7.01 11.70
N LEU A 14 -3.93 7.10 11.87
CA LEU A 14 -4.88 6.95 10.78
C LEU A 14 -4.71 8.06 9.74
N ALA A 15 -4.56 9.31 10.19
CA ALA A 15 -4.35 10.45 9.29
C ALA A 15 -3.04 10.32 8.51
N ILE A 16 -1.95 9.95 9.18
CA ILE A 16 -0.64 9.70 8.55
C ILE A 16 -0.76 8.59 7.51
N ALA A 17 -1.31 7.43 7.89
CA ALA A 17 -1.41 6.29 7.00
C ALA A 17 -2.32 6.56 5.80
N LEU A 18 -3.44 7.28 5.99
CA LEU A 18 -4.30 7.68 4.87
C LEU A 18 -3.61 8.66 3.93
N TYR A 19 -2.90 9.66 4.46
CA TYR A 19 -2.19 10.64 3.64
C TYR A 19 -1.09 9.99 2.79
N PHE A 20 -0.23 9.20 3.41
CA PHE A 20 0.88 8.53 2.71
C PHE A 20 0.39 7.37 1.82
N GLY A 21 -0.61 6.62 2.28
CA GLY A 21 -1.18 5.50 1.52
C GLY A 21 -1.92 5.96 0.26
N SER A 22 -2.73 7.02 0.34
CA SER A 22 -3.42 7.58 -0.83
C SER A 22 -2.44 8.17 -1.84
N GLY A 23 -1.48 9.00 -1.39
CA GLY A 23 -0.46 9.55 -2.28
C GLY A 23 0.41 8.49 -2.94
N GLY A 24 0.76 7.42 -2.21
CA GLY A 24 1.49 6.28 -2.74
C GLY A 24 0.71 5.53 -3.83
N ILE A 25 -0.60 5.31 -3.65
CA ILE A 25 -1.47 4.70 -4.66
C ILE A 25 -1.56 5.57 -5.91
N THR A 26 -1.86 6.86 -5.75
CA THR A 26 -2.01 7.75 -6.91
C THR A 26 -0.71 7.80 -7.72
N ARG A 27 0.45 7.79 -7.04
CA ARG A 27 1.76 7.69 -7.71
C ARG A 27 1.94 6.37 -8.47
N MET A 28 1.54 5.25 -7.88
CA MET A 28 1.59 3.93 -8.52
C MET A 28 0.66 3.85 -9.74
N GLU A 29 -0.55 4.40 -9.65
CA GLU A 29 -1.49 4.46 -10.77
C GLU A 29 -0.97 5.35 -11.90
N ASN A 30 -0.45 6.54 -11.60
CA ASN A 30 0.17 7.42 -12.59
C ASN A 30 1.34 6.74 -13.31
N ASN A 31 2.19 6.03 -12.57
CA ASN A 31 3.30 5.28 -13.18
C ASN A 31 2.81 4.18 -14.11
N ASN A 32 1.72 3.49 -13.74
CA ASN A 32 1.11 2.47 -14.59
C ASN A 32 0.44 3.06 -15.84
N LEU A 33 -0.16 4.26 -15.74
CA LEU A 33 -0.70 5.00 -16.89
C LEU A 33 0.40 5.47 -17.85
N ILE A 34 1.54 5.92 -17.31
CA ILE A 34 2.72 6.30 -18.10
C ILE A 34 3.27 5.09 -18.86
N LYS A 35 3.36 3.92 -18.21
CA LYS A 35 3.78 2.68 -18.90
C LYS A 35 2.83 2.33 -20.06
N LYS A 36 1.51 2.43 -19.84
CA LYS A 36 0.52 2.18 -20.89
C LYS A 36 0.59 3.18 -22.04
N THR A 37 1.02 4.42 -21.81
CA THR A 37 1.15 5.42 -22.89
C THR A 37 2.24 5.09 -23.89
N ILE A 38 3.27 4.34 -23.48
CA ILE A 38 4.36 3.89 -24.34
C ILE A 38 3.87 2.81 -25.31
N ASP A 39 2.86 2.02 -24.92
CA ASP A 39 2.31 0.91 -25.72
C ASP A 39 1.17 1.30 -26.66
N VAL A 40 0.59 2.49 -26.51
CA VAL A 40 -0.58 2.92 -27.29
C VAL A 40 -0.12 3.51 -28.64
N LYS A 41 -0.50 2.83 -29.75
CA LYS A 41 -0.28 3.26 -31.15
C LYS A 41 -1.13 4.47 -31.60
N ASP A 42 -1.79 5.15 -30.67
CA ASP A 42 -2.54 6.36 -31.00
C ASP A 42 -1.56 7.52 -31.22
N THR A 43 -1.64 8.11 -32.40
CA THR A 43 -0.77 9.21 -32.88
C THR A 43 -1.56 10.51 -33.09
N ALA A 44 -2.86 10.51 -32.76
CA ALA A 44 -3.70 11.69 -32.87
C ALA A 44 -3.23 12.76 -31.89
N LYS A 45 -2.59 13.81 -32.41
CA LYS A 45 -2.13 14.93 -31.60
C LYS A 45 -3.33 15.67 -31.01
N VAL A 46 -3.23 16.04 -29.74
CA VAL A 46 -4.27 16.78 -29.01
C VAL A 46 -3.63 18.02 -28.43
N GLU A 47 -4.31 19.17 -28.50
CA GLU A 47 -3.84 20.41 -27.90
C GLU A 47 -4.61 20.70 -26.60
N TYR A 48 -3.89 21.04 -25.53
CA TYR A 48 -4.47 21.44 -24.26
C TYR A 48 -3.65 22.58 -23.64
N ASN A 49 -4.32 23.69 -23.29
CA ASN A 49 -3.70 24.91 -22.79
C ASN A 49 -2.51 25.42 -23.65
N GLY A 50 -2.61 25.31 -24.97
CA GLY A 50 -1.55 25.74 -25.91
C GLY A 50 -0.36 24.78 -26.02
N ILE A 51 -0.41 23.62 -25.36
CA ILE A 51 0.62 22.57 -25.45
C ILE A 51 0.10 21.45 -26.35
N LEU A 52 0.90 21.07 -27.35
CA LEU A 52 0.62 19.96 -28.25
C LEU A 52 1.11 18.64 -27.64
N PHE A 53 0.17 17.77 -27.30
CA PHE A 53 0.41 16.41 -26.80
C PHE A 53 0.42 15.41 -27.96
N LYS A 54 1.22 14.35 -27.83
CA LYS A 54 1.36 13.31 -28.86
C LYS A 54 0.09 12.46 -29.02
N ASN A 55 -0.61 12.23 -27.91
CA ASN A 55 -1.88 11.52 -27.88
C ASN A 55 -2.72 11.94 -26.67
N ARG A 56 -4.01 11.59 -26.66
CA ARG A 56 -4.94 11.91 -25.58
C ARG A 56 -4.50 11.35 -24.23
N VAL A 57 -3.97 10.12 -24.21
CA VAL A 57 -3.55 9.45 -22.98
C VAL A 57 -2.36 10.17 -22.31
N SER A 58 -1.45 10.76 -23.11
CA SER A 58 -0.32 11.57 -22.62
C SER A 58 -0.76 12.91 -22.04
N MET A 59 -1.83 13.49 -22.58
CA MET A 59 -2.44 14.69 -22.01
C MET A 59 -3.11 14.36 -20.67
N GLU A 60 -3.90 13.28 -20.62
CA GLU A 60 -4.58 12.84 -19.40
C GLU A 60 -3.58 12.51 -18.28
N SER A 61 -2.48 11.81 -18.59
CA SER A 61 -1.45 11.47 -17.59
C SER A 61 -0.72 12.70 -17.03
N ILE A 62 -0.52 13.74 -17.85
CA ILE A 62 0.09 15.00 -17.39
C ILE A 62 -0.88 15.80 -16.52
N ILE A 63 -2.15 15.91 -16.91
CA ILE A 63 -3.18 16.59 -16.10
C ILE A 63 -3.37 15.88 -14.75
N GLU A 64 -3.44 14.55 -14.73
CA GLU A 64 -3.52 13.77 -13.49
C GLU A 64 -2.25 13.87 -12.65
N GLY A 65 -1.08 13.89 -13.30
CA GLY A 65 0.21 14.15 -12.68
C GLY A 65 0.23 15.48 -11.92
N GLU A 66 -0.20 16.57 -12.56
CA GLU A 66 -0.26 17.91 -11.95
C GLU A 66 -1.20 17.96 -10.75
N LYS A 67 -2.39 17.32 -10.83
CA LYS A 67 -3.32 17.24 -9.70
C LYS A 67 -2.71 16.47 -8.53
N THR A 68 -2.03 15.36 -8.83
CA THR A 68 -1.37 14.52 -7.84
C THR A 68 -0.25 15.29 -7.15
N GLN A 69 0.56 16.04 -7.91
CA GLN A 69 1.65 16.86 -7.39
C GLN A 69 1.15 17.95 -6.44
N LYS A 70 0.00 18.57 -6.74
CA LYS A 70 -0.61 19.59 -5.85
C LYS A 70 -1.06 19.02 -4.51
N LEU A 71 -1.58 17.80 -4.48
CA LEU A 71 -2.08 17.15 -3.26
C LEU A 71 -0.98 16.44 -2.46
N PHE A 72 -0.03 15.83 -3.17
CA PHE A 72 1.03 14.99 -2.61
C PHE A 72 2.40 15.40 -3.18
N PRO A 73 2.92 16.58 -2.83
CA PRO A 73 4.18 17.08 -3.39
C PRO A 73 5.37 16.15 -3.09
N TRP A 74 5.32 15.42 -1.98
CA TRP A 74 6.34 14.43 -1.64
C TRP A 74 6.41 13.27 -2.64
N ALA A 75 5.32 12.91 -3.30
CA ALA A 75 5.25 11.73 -4.16
C ALA A 75 6.05 11.90 -5.47
N GLU A 76 6.36 13.13 -5.85
CA GLU A 76 7.17 13.44 -7.04
C GLU A 76 8.65 13.07 -6.81
N TYR A 77 9.19 13.44 -5.66
CA TYR A 77 10.60 13.23 -5.31
C TYR A 77 10.92 11.78 -4.92
N VAL A 78 9.89 10.98 -4.67
CA VAL A 78 10.04 9.60 -4.22
C VAL A 78 10.14 8.65 -5.42
N PRO A 79 11.21 7.84 -5.52
CA PRO A 79 11.32 6.75 -6.49
C PRO A 79 10.13 5.80 -6.47
N SER A 80 9.78 5.23 -7.62
CA SER A 80 8.63 4.34 -7.75
C SER A 80 8.65 3.17 -6.76
N TYR A 81 9.81 2.55 -6.52
CA TYR A 81 9.93 1.45 -5.55
C TYR A 81 9.61 1.87 -4.11
N LEU A 82 10.00 3.08 -3.70
CA LEU A 82 9.67 3.63 -2.39
C LEU A 82 8.17 3.92 -2.27
N SER A 83 7.50 4.25 -3.37
CA SER A 83 6.04 4.42 -3.38
C SER A 83 5.32 3.11 -3.03
N TYR A 84 5.78 1.96 -3.54
CA TYR A 84 5.24 0.64 -3.16
C TYR A 84 5.44 0.35 -1.66
N ILE A 85 6.64 0.66 -1.14
CA ILE A 85 6.98 0.48 0.28
C ILE A 85 6.08 1.33 1.18
N ILE A 86 5.94 2.63 0.86
CA ILE A 86 5.11 3.57 1.62
C ILE A 86 3.64 3.13 1.59
N THR A 87 3.13 2.77 0.41
CA THR A 87 1.77 2.24 0.26
C THR A 87 1.56 0.99 1.11
N ALA A 88 2.45 -0.01 0.99
CA ALA A 88 2.33 -1.27 1.72
C ALA A 88 2.35 -1.06 3.24
N CYS A 89 3.29 -0.26 3.75
CA CYS A 89 3.35 0.14 5.16
C CYS A 89 2.06 0.82 5.61
N SER A 90 1.57 1.78 4.82
CA SER A 90 0.40 2.58 5.17
C SER A 90 -0.86 1.72 5.25
N PHE A 91 -1.09 0.82 4.29
CA PHE A 91 -2.25 -0.06 4.33
C PHE A 91 -2.15 -1.14 5.40
N GLY A 92 -0.97 -1.70 5.63
CA GLY A 92 -0.74 -2.59 6.77
C GLY A 92 -1.03 -1.92 8.11
N MET A 93 -0.61 -0.66 8.26
CA MET A 93 -0.90 0.16 9.43
C MET A 93 -2.40 0.45 9.59
N ILE A 94 -3.09 0.84 8.51
CA ILE A 94 -4.57 1.03 8.50
C ILE A 94 -5.27 -0.25 8.95
N GLY A 95 -4.83 -1.41 8.44
CA GLY A 95 -5.36 -2.71 8.85
C GLY A 95 -5.23 -2.94 10.35
N ALA A 96 -4.05 -2.70 10.92
CA ALA A 96 -3.84 -2.84 12.36
C ALA A 96 -4.67 -1.84 13.20
N LEU A 97 -4.86 -0.61 12.71
CA LEU A 97 -5.74 0.37 13.35
C LEU A 97 -7.20 -0.09 13.34
N ILE A 98 -7.67 -0.67 12.22
CA ILE A 98 -9.01 -1.28 12.13
C ILE A 98 -9.14 -2.42 13.15
N ALA A 99 -8.11 -3.26 13.30
CA ALA A 99 -8.12 -4.33 14.30
C ALA A 99 -8.23 -3.79 15.72
N ILE A 100 -7.51 -2.72 16.06
CA ILE A 100 -7.64 -2.02 17.36
C ILE A 100 -9.07 -1.52 17.55
N ILE A 101 -9.64 -0.83 16.57
CA ILE A 101 -11.02 -0.31 16.63
C ILE A 101 -12.02 -1.46 16.84
N LEU A 102 -11.86 -2.57 16.14
CA LEU A 102 -12.71 -3.76 16.29
C LEU A 102 -12.59 -4.39 17.68
N GLN A 103 -11.38 -4.45 18.26
CA GLN A 103 -11.17 -4.97 19.62
C GLN A 103 -11.89 -4.10 20.66
N LEU A 104 -11.77 -2.78 20.54
CA LEU A 104 -12.43 -1.81 21.42
C LEU A 104 -13.95 -1.86 21.26
N ALA A 105 -14.46 -1.89 20.02
CA ALA A 105 -15.89 -1.96 19.73
C ALA A 105 -16.52 -3.27 20.24
N SER A 106 -15.79 -4.38 20.17
CA SER A 106 -16.22 -5.69 20.66
C SER A 106 -16.11 -5.84 22.19
N LYS A 107 -15.71 -4.78 22.92
CA LYS A 107 -15.42 -4.79 24.37
C LYS A 107 -14.43 -5.87 24.80
N LYS A 108 -13.56 -6.32 23.89
CA LYS A 108 -12.53 -7.34 24.19
C LYS A 108 -11.41 -6.77 25.05
N SER A 109 -11.19 -5.47 25.00
CA SER A 109 -10.14 -4.77 25.74
C SER A 109 -10.58 -3.35 26.11
N ARG A 110 -9.95 -2.78 27.15
CA ARG A 110 -10.01 -1.34 27.40
C ARG A 110 -8.97 -0.63 26.54
N ILE A 111 -9.21 0.64 26.24
CA ILE A 111 -8.29 1.45 25.44
C ILE A 111 -6.92 1.63 26.12
N GLU A 112 -6.90 1.56 27.45
CA GLU A 112 -5.70 1.71 28.27
C GLU A 112 -4.78 0.47 28.19
N ASP A 113 -5.36 -0.71 27.96
CA ASP A 113 -4.64 -1.98 27.88
C ASP A 113 -4.24 -2.34 26.43
N THR A 114 -4.73 -1.57 25.46
CA THR A 114 -4.49 -1.87 24.04
C THR A 114 -3.20 -1.20 23.57
N PRO A 115 -2.24 -1.92 22.98
CA PRO A 115 -0.96 -1.35 22.58
C PRO A 115 -1.07 -0.53 21.28
N TYR A 116 -1.57 0.70 21.40
CA TYR A 116 -1.86 1.63 20.29
C TYR A 116 -0.60 2.21 19.60
N TRP A 117 0.61 1.96 20.12
CA TRP A 117 1.88 2.33 19.48
C TRP A 117 2.49 1.17 18.68
N SER A 118 2.58 -0.02 19.27
CA SER A 118 3.29 -1.14 18.64
C SER A 118 2.44 -1.86 17.59
N LEU A 119 1.11 -1.93 17.74
CA LEU A 119 0.24 -2.59 16.76
C LEU A 119 0.26 -1.90 15.38
N PRO A 120 0.13 -0.56 15.28
CA PRO A 120 0.24 0.11 13.98
C PRO A 120 1.60 -0.10 13.30
N VAL A 121 2.69 -0.08 14.07
CA VAL A 121 4.05 -0.36 13.58
C VAL A 121 4.17 -1.79 13.09
N LEU A 122 3.65 -2.76 13.84
CA LEU A 122 3.62 -4.16 13.45
C LEU A 122 2.78 -4.37 12.18
N GLY A 123 1.65 -3.66 12.05
CA GLY A 123 0.85 -3.63 10.84
C GLY A 123 1.64 -3.12 9.63
N ALA A 124 2.40 -2.04 9.78
CA ALA A 124 3.27 -1.53 8.71
C ALA A 124 4.34 -2.56 8.29
N LEU A 125 5.00 -3.20 9.26
CA LEU A 125 5.96 -4.27 8.99
C LEU A 125 5.31 -5.47 8.29
N THR A 126 4.08 -5.81 8.67
CA THR A 126 3.29 -6.87 8.03
C THR A 126 3.00 -6.51 6.57
N GLY A 127 2.66 -5.25 6.30
CA GLY A 127 2.54 -4.71 4.95
C GLY A 127 3.81 -4.90 4.12
N LEU A 128 4.98 -4.67 4.70
CA LEU A 128 6.27 -4.91 4.03
C LEU A 128 6.53 -6.38 3.74
N VAL A 129 6.20 -7.27 4.67
CA VAL A 129 6.31 -8.71 4.44
C VAL A 129 5.40 -9.12 3.27
N VAL A 130 4.17 -8.62 3.23
CA VAL A 130 3.24 -8.87 2.11
C VAL A 130 3.79 -8.35 0.79
N LEU A 131 4.35 -7.13 0.76
CA LEU A 131 5.00 -6.60 -0.44
C LEU A 131 6.14 -7.51 -0.90
N GLY A 132 7.00 -7.94 0.02
CA GLY A 132 8.09 -8.87 -0.25
C GLY A 132 7.58 -10.18 -0.85
N LEU A 133 6.55 -10.78 -0.26
CA LEU A 133 5.94 -12.00 -0.79
C LEU A 133 5.31 -11.78 -2.17
N SER A 134 4.64 -10.64 -2.38
CA SER A 134 4.02 -10.30 -3.66
C SER A 134 5.04 -10.14 -4.79
N LEU A 135 6.29 -9.81 -4.46
CA LEU A 135 7.40 -9.72 -5.42
C LEU A 135 8.14 -11.05 -5.56
N LEU A 136 8.35 -11.78 -4.45
CA LEU A 136 9.12 -13.01 -4.43
C LEU A 136 8.34 -14.20 -5.00
N ILE A 137 7.07 -14.37 -4.63
CA ILE A 137 6.27 -15.53 -5.06
C ILE A 137 6.23 -15.60 -6.59
N PRO A 138 5.81 -14.56 -7.33
CA PRO A 138 5.75 -14.69 -8.77
C PRO A 138 7.14 -14.86 -9.39
N ASN A 139 8.18 -14.20 -8.89
CA ASN A 139 9.56 -14.39 -9.37
C ASN A 139 10.08 -15.82 -9.21
N LEU A 140 9.61 -16.56 -8.21
CA LEU A 140 9.99 -17.97 -8.00
C LEU A 140 9.25 -18.93 -8.93
N PHE A 141 8.05 -18.57 -9.41
CA PHE A 141 7.19 -19.44 -10.22
C PHE A 141 7.08 -19.04 -11.70
N PHE A 142 7.35 -17.78 -12.03
CA PHE A 142 7.18 -17.21 -13.36
C PHE A 142 8.41 -16.37 -13.73
N SER A 143 8.99 -16.63 -14.90
CA SER A 143 10.08 -15.84 -15.47
C SER A 143 9.47 -14.75 -16.38
N GLY A 144 9.15 -13.58 -15.83
CA GLY A 144 8.56 -12.47 -16.59
C GLY A 144 8.48 -11.16 -15.81
N GLU A 145 8.28 -10.04 -16.52
CA GLU A 145 8.11 -8.73 -15.89
C GLU A 145 6.86 -8.70 -15.01
N LEU A 146 7.07 -8.36 -13.74
CA LEU A 146 6.02 -8.33 -12.73
C LEU A 146 5.26 -7.01 -12.75
N ASP A 147 3.99 -7.06 -13.17
CA ASP A 147 3.06 -5.96 -12.96
C ASP A 147 2.26 -6.19 -11.66
N VAL A 148 2.75 -5.60 -10.57
CA VAL A 148 2.03 -5.61 -9.29
C VAL A 148 0.82 -4.70 -9.41
N LYS A 149 -0.37 -5.29 -9.43
CA LYS A 149 -1.64 -4.55 -9.43
C LYS A 149 -1.78 -3.74 -8.12
N PRO A 150 -1.74 -2.40 -8.16
CA PRO A 150 -1.80 -1.55 -6.96
C PRO A 150 -2.98 -1.87 -6.05
N GLY A 151 -4.16 -2.05 -6.64
CA GLY A 151 -5.38 -2.39 -5.90
C GLY A 151 -5.29 -3.71 -5.15
N ALA A 152 -4.73 -4.76 -5.75
CA ALA A 152 -4.58 -6.05 -5.09
C ALA A 152 -3.61 -5.96 -3.90
N LEU A 153 -2.48 -5.28 -4.10
CA LEU A 153 -1.50 -5.05 -3.03
C LEU A 153 -2.13 -4.30 -1.85
N MET A 154 -2.88 -3.22 -2.12
CA MET A 154 -3.61 -2.45 -1.11
C MET A 154 -4.50 -3.35 -0.26
N PHE A 155 -5.35 -4.15 -0.90
CA PHE A 155 -6.29 -5.03 -0.19
C PHE A 155 -5.57 -6.08 0.65
N ILE A 156 -4.51 -6.70 0.13
CA ILE A 156 -3.76 -7.74 0.86
C ILE A 156 -2.99 -7.13 2.04
N CYS A 157 -2.34 -5.99 1.86
CA CYS A 157 -1.66 -5.28 2.96
C CYS A 157 -2.65 -4.86 4.06
N LEU A 158 -3.81 -4.33 3.69
CA LEU A 158 -4.85 -3.97 4.66
C LEU A 158 -5.38 -5.20 5.41
N PHE A 159 -5.73 -6.26 4.68
CA PHE A 159 -6.28 -7.47 5.29
C PHE A 159 -5.27 -8.19 6.20
N SER A 160 -4.02 -8.31 5.76
CA SER A 160 -2.94 -8.88 6.58
C SER A 160 -2.69 -8.04 7.83
N GLY A 161 -2.75 -6.70 7.74
CA GLY A 161 -2.69 -5.81 8.90
C GLY A 161 -3.82 -6.07 9.91
N ILE A 162 -5.06 -6.27 9.44
CA ILE A 162 -6.20 -6.60 10.32
C ILE A 162 -5.97 -7.92 11.07
N TYR A 163 -5.41 -8.91 10.38
CA TYR A 163 -5.20 -10.26 10.89
C TYR A 163 -3.74 -10.59 11.17
N THR A 164 -2.95 -9.62 11.64
CA THR A 164 -1.48 -9.72 11.72
C THR A 164 -1.00 -10.98 12.44
N GLU A 165 -1.56 -11.32 13.60
CA GLU A 165 -1.17 -12.53 14.36
C GLU A 165 -1.40 -13.81 13.53
N LYS A 166 -2.62 -13.99 13.03
CA LYS A 166 -2.98 -15.14 12.18
C LYS A 166 -2.19 -15.18 10.88
N PHE A 167 -1.83 -14.02 10.33
CA PHE A 167 -1.00 -13.92 9.14
C PHE A 167 0.38 -14.53 9.39
N TYR A 168 1.05 -14.17 10.49
CA TYR A 168 2.35 -14.75 10.83
C TYR A 168 2.28 -16.23 11.22
N GLU A 169 1.22 -16.66 11.91
CA GLU A 169 0.97 -18.09 12.18
C GLU A 169 0.86 -18.89 10.88
N ASN A 170 0.04 -18.44 9.93
CA ASN A 170 -0.13 -19.10 8.64
C ASN A 170 1.17 -19.09 7.83
N LEU A 171 1.90 -17.98 7.85
CA LEU A 171 3.18 -17.86 7.18
C LEU A 171 4.18 -18.90 7.72
N TYR A 172 4.27 -19.03 9.04
CA TYR A 172 5.09 -20.04 9.69
C TYR A 172 4.71 -21.47 9.28
N LEU A 173 3.41 -21.81 9.24
CA LEU A 173 2.92 -23.11 8.79
C LEU A 173 3.30 -23.42 7.33
N ILE A 174 3.19 -22.43 6.45
CA ILE A 174 3.57 -22.59 5.04
C ILE A 174 5.07 -22.86 4.90
N PHE A 175 5.91 -22.05 5.54
CA PHE A 175 7.37 -22.19 5.45
C PHE A 175 7.88 -23.49 6.10
N SER A 176 7.35 -23.86 7.27
CA SER A 176 7.70 -25.12 7.93
C SER A 176 7.30 -26.34 7.09
N GLY A 177 6.12 -26.31 6.45
CA GLY A 177 5.68 -27.36 5.53
C GLY A 177 6.59 -27.51 4.30
N LEU A 178 7.04 -26.39 3.72
CA LEU A 178 7.97 -26.38 2.59
C LEU A 178 9.36 -26.93 2.98
N LEU A 179 9.85 -26.61 4.18
CA LEU A 179 11.14 -27.11 4.68
C LEU A 179 11.10 -28.61 4.96
N ASN A 180 10.00 -29.13 5.50
CA ASN A 180 9.86 -30.55 5.80
C ASN A 180 9.70 -31.41 4.54
N LYS A 181 8.98 -30.93 3.51
CA LYS A 181 8.86 -31.65 2.22
C LYS A 181 10.16 -31.79 1.44
N LYS A 182 11.20 -31.04 1.78
CA LYS A 182 12.51 -31.09 1.10
C LYS A 182 13.46 -32.13 1.69
N LYS A 183 13.08 -32.80 2.79
CA LYS A 183 13.87 -33.83 3.49
C LYS A 183 13.43 -35.27 3.18
N GLU A 184 12.33 -35.44 2.45
CA GLU A 184 11.90 -36.72 1.85
C GLU A 184 12.30 -36.76 0.38
#